data_AF-A0A3C1L1P3-F1
#
_entry.id   AF-A0A3C1L1P3-F1
#
_cell.length_a   1.000
_cell.length_b   1.000
_cell.length_c   1.000
_cell.angle_alpha   90.00
_cell.angle_beta   90.00
_cell.angle_gamma   90.00
#
_symmetry.space_group_name_H-M   'P 1'
#
loop_
_entity.id
_entity.type
_entity.pdbx_description
1 polymer ?
#
loop_
_entity_poly.entity_id
_entity_poly.type
_entity_poly.pdbx_seq_one_letter_code
_entity_poly.pdbx_strand_id
1 'polypeptide(L)'
;MRGFTLWMMVWTLFAWSSTAWAQDAVIPAGKEQQIQSLLQDIGVDKELPGGLTFDQTRVQKSEVHYDLRTLDTKRIVATIRLRHRSNAEPTDKLLKHFALRITPSDKSNHPIVLQAISSIEAHEGEDLFRLPKVRVEGSRPKHWRPDWQWALIGLIVALILLVLVVLWRRLSGRPPPEVIFYFKPTHALPAVLQIIIFSLWALYYRELSDYLPAIALQVLFCYVAEATLSFATGHRWRASFGPIPITLSTNLFVLFTYGQGYLTLLALMLALLSKRWIRRQGRHVLNPSAFGTGVVGLLTLFFPSMGYGDSAYQFSLAPNMTELVLLLALVVQFRVPVVLVSASAVAGLFFVGLVTGRISFSPFWAPVTLVIVLLATDPATSPKTPLGRILYGFSVGVLMRACGSTLEHVFDHDFYGKVLGVLLANCFVPWFDMIGARVKRGVYLLDARFNPAHVALWFAFMAWGVGFAGNKAQDLTWCTGCQGAHHDNATRFIHFAEDRKLRCQDNALYCNGFSFAAEWQCWRDQGAEGSRCGSGQPQPRGR
;
A
#
# COMPACT_ATOMS: atom_id res chain seq x y z
N MET A 1 -34.26 15.81 8.02
CA MET A 1 -33.30 16.51 7.15
C MET A 1 -31.84 16.52 7.66
N ARG A 2 -31.43 15.70 8.65
CA ARG A 2 -30.02 15.64 9.14
C ARG A 2 -29.14 14.55 8.50
N GLY A 3 -29.72 13.64 7.71
CA GLY A 3 -28.98 12.57 7.02
C GLY A 3 -28.77 12.78 5.51
N PHE A 4 -29.50 13.71 4.89
CA PHE A 4 -29.57 13.84 3.43
C PHE A 4 -28.39 14.61 2.82
N THR A 5 -27.81 15.55 3.58
CA THR A 5 -26.61 16.31 3.17
C THR A 5 -25.32 15.49 3.20
N LEU A 6 -25.27 14.41 3.98
CA LEU A 6 -24.10 13.52 4.06
C LEU A 6 -23.99 12.61 2.82
N TRP A 7 -25.14 12.21 2.25
CA TRP A 7 -25.20 11.34 1.08
C TRP A 7 -24.88 12.07 -0.24
N MET A 8 -25.29 13.34 -0.38
CA MET A 8 -24.99 14.12 -1.59
C MET A 8 -23.50 14.43 -1.78
N MET A 9 -22.73 14.64 -0.70
CA MET A 9 -21.27 14.86 -0.80
C MET A 9 -20.51 13.60 -1.21
N VAL A 10 -21.01 12.41 -0.86
CA VAL A 10 -20.40 11.14 -1.28
C VAL A 10 -20.76 10.85 -2.74
N TRP A 11 -22.01 11.08 -3.15
CA TRP A 11 -22.46 10.76 -4.51
C TRP A 11 -21.86 11.65 -5.61
N THR A 12 -21.61 12.94 -5.34
CA THR A 12 -20.99 13.84 -6.34
C THR A 12 -19.51 13.54 -6.59
N LEU A 13 -18.83 12.82 -5.69
CA LEU A 13 -17.47 12.32 -5.91
C LEU A 13 -17.45 11.00 -6.71
N PHE A 14 -18.55 10.24 -6.73
CA PHE A 14 -18.64 8.94 -7.42
C PHE A 14 -19.10 9.04 -8.88
N ALA A 15 -19.75 10.12 -9.29
CA ALA A 15 -20.39 10.21 -10.62
C ALA A 15 -19.44 10.53 -11.80
N TRP A 16 -18.12 10.55 -11.60
CA TRP A 16 -17.16 11.04 -12.62
C TRP A 16 -15.93 10.15 -12.85
N SER A 17 -16.03 8.83 -12.62
CA SER A 17 -14.88 7.93 -12.84
C SER A 17 -15.21 6.60 -13.54
N SER A 18 -16.35 6.49 -14.25
CA SER A 18 -16.63 5.33 -15.09
C SER A 18 -16.04 5.47 -16.49
N THR A 19 -14.72 5.62 -16.61
CA THR A 19 -14.07 5.28 -17.88
C THR A 19 -12.65 4.77 -17.64
N ALA A 20 -12.53 3.47 -17.90
CA ALA A 20 -11.36 2.70 -18.25
C ALA A 20 -10.56 2.03 -17.10
N TRP A 21 -10.03 0.85 -17.47
CA TRP A 21 -8.84 0.18 -16.93
C TRP A 21 -9.04 -0.99 -15.96
N ALA A 22 -9.29 -2.16 -16.53
CA ALA A 22 -8.29 -3.21 -16.74
C ALA A 22 -8.53 -3.75 -18.15
N GLN A 23 -7.55 -3.71 -19.05
CA GLN A 23 -7.70 -4.38 -20.35
C GLN A 23 -6.68 -5.51 -20.36
N ASP A 24 -7.14 -6.74 -20.51
CA ASP A 24 -6.31 -7.90 -20.84
C ASP A 24 -5.40 -7.59 -22.03
N ALA A 25 -4.30 -8.33 -22.24
CA ALA A 25 -3.55 -8.21 -23.50
C ALA A 25 -4.50 -8.38 -24.70
N VAL A 26 -4.54 -7.37 -25.58
CA VAL A 26 -5.49 -7.28 -26.70
C VAL A 26 -4.76 -7.49 -28.01
N ILE A 27 -5.41 -8.13 -28.97
CA ILE A 27 -4.92 -8.27 -30.34
C ILE A 27 -5.27 -6.99 -31.13
N PRO A 28 -4.29 -6.22 -31.62
CA PRO A 28 -4.55 -5.05 -32.46
C PRO A 28 -5.22 -5.42 -33.79
N ALA A 29 -5.99 -4.50 -34.36
CA ALA A 29 -6.48 -4.65 -35.74
C ALA A 29 -5.31 -4.70 -36.74
N GLY A 30 -5.44 -5.50 -37.81
CA GLY A 30 -4.40 -5.62 -38.85
C GLY A 30 -3.34 -6.69 -38.56
N LYS A 31 -3.60 -7.61 -37.62
CA LYS A 31 -2.68 -8.69 -37.22
C LYS A 31 -2.98 -10.03 -37.87
N GLU A 32 -3.92 -10.07 -38.80
CA GLU A 32 -4.45 -11.29 -39.41
C GLU A 32 -3.36 -12.11 -40.14
N GLN A 33 -2.44 -11.44 -40.86
CA GLN A 33 -1.31 -12.10 -41.51
C GLN A 33 -0.33 -12.75 -40.52
N GLN A 34 -0.07 -12.10 -39.38
CA GLN A 34 0.81 -12.64 -38.34
C GLN A 34 0.16 -13.82 -37.60
N ILE A 35 -1.16 -13.77 -37.45
CA ILE A 35 -1.95 -14.87 -36.87
C ILE A 35 -1.93 -16.09 -37.80
N GLN A 36 -2.01 -15.88 -39.12
CA GLN A 36 -1.93 -16.97 -40.09
C GLN A 36 -0.50 -17.54 -40.20
N SER A 37 0.54 -16.71 -40.06
CA SER A 37 1.94 -17.19 -40.11
C SER A 37 2.30 -18.13 -38.96
N LEU A 38 1.57 -18.12 -37.85
CA LEU A 38 1.78 -19.06 -36.73
C LEU A 38 1.54 -20.54 -37.10
N LEU A 39 0.78 -20.80 -38.16
CA LEU A 39 0.55 -22.15 -38.69
C LEU A 39 1.15 -22.33 -40.08
N GLN A 40 2.16 -21.54 -40.48
CA GLN A 40 2.66 -21.55 -41.85
C GLN A 40 3.25 -22.90 -42.29
N ASP A 41 3.80 -23.69 -41.37
CA ASP A 41 4.40 -24.99 -41.69
C ASP A 41 3.34 -26.05 -42.07
N ILE A 42 2.09 -25.83 -41.65
CA ILE A 42 0.96 -26.73 -41.89
C ILE A 42 0.03 -26.14 -42.95
N GLY A 43 -0.17 -24.82 -42.91
CA GLY A 43 -1.10 -24.05 -43.71
C GLY A 43 -2.51 -24.03 -43.13
N VAL A 44 -3.11 -22.84 -43.11
CA VAL A 44 -4.55 -22.62 -42.87
C VAL A 44 -5.28 -22.87 -44.19
N ASP A 45 -6.50 -23.42 -44.13
CA ASP A 45 -7.34 -23.77 -45.28
C ASP A 45 -6.70 -24.79 -46.27
N LYS A 46 -5.71 -25.56 -45.81
CA LYS A 46 -5.14 -26.68 -46.57
C LYS A 46 -5.76 -28.01 -46.15
N GLU A 47 -5.91 -28.92 -47.10
CA GLU A 47 -6.30 -30.29 -46.83
C GLU A 47 -5.18 -31.03 -46.11
N LEU A 48 -5.48 -31.51 -44.90
CA LEU A 48 -4.58 -32.26 -44.03
C LEU A 48 -4.95 -33.74 -44.02
N PRO A 49 -4.00 -34.64 -43.68
CA PRO A 49 -4.25 -36.07 -43.62
C PRO A 49 -5.48 -36.42 -42.77
N GLY A 50 -6.32 -37.34 -43.26
CA GLY A 50 -7.55 -37.75 -42.57
C GLY A 50 -8.77 -36.86 -42.87
N GLY A 51 -8.73 -36.07 -43.94
CA GLY A 51 -9.84 -35.22 -44.35
C GLY A 51 -10.07 -34.06 -43.38
N LEU A 52 -8.98 -33.49 -42.85
CA LEU A 52 -9.02 -32.44 -41.83
C LEU A 52 -8.51 -31.11 -42.39
N THR A 53 -8.88 -30.00 -41.77
CA THR A 53 -8.38 -28.66 -42.11
C THR A 53 -8.45 -27.74 -40.90
N PHE A 54 -7.56 -26.75 -40.83
CA PHE A 54 -7.72 -25.60 -39.94
C PHE A 54 -8.47 -24.50 -40.70
N ASP A 55 -9.70 -24.22 -40.28
CA ASP A 55 -10.58 -23.19 -40.87
C ASP A 55 -10.20 -21.79 -40.38
N GLN A 56 -10.72 -20.75 -41.05
CA GLN A 56 -10.40 -19.33 -40.82
C GLN A 56 -10.32 -18.99 -39.33
N THR A 57 -9.15 -18.50 -38.93
CA THR A 57 -8.82 -18.22 -37.54
C THR A 57 -9.84 -17.27 -36.92
N ARG A 58 -10.50 -17.72 -35.84
CA ARG A 58 -11.41 -16.84 -35.09
C ARG A 58 -10.60 -16.00 -34.12
N VAL A 59 -10.44 -14.73 -34.47
CA VAL A 59 -9.75 -13.74 -33.64
C VAL A 59 -10.78 -13.05 -32.74
N GLN A 60 -10.61 -13.18 -31.43
CA GLN A 60 -11.34 -12.42 -30.41
C GLN A 60 -10.45 -11.32 -29.84
N LYS A 61 -11.01 -10.47 -28.98
CA LYS A 61 -10.30 -9.30 -28.44
C LYS A 61 -8.96 -9.65 -27.77
N SER A 62 -8.87 -10.76 -27.05
CA SER A 62 -7.68 -11.17 -26.26
C SER A 62 -7.23 -12.60 -26.54
N GLU A 63 -7.83 -13.27 -27.53
CA GLU A 63 -7.59 -14.68 -27.83
C GLU A 63 -7.66 -14.96 -29.34
N VAL A 64 -6.89 -15.95 -29.77
CA VAL A 64 -6.92 -16.52 -31.12
C VAL A 64 -7.37 -17.97 -31.03
N HIS A 65 -8.37 -18.36 -31.82
CA HIS A 65 -8.89 -19.72 -31.84
C HIS A 65 -8.61 -20.35 -33.20
N TYR A 66 -7.88 -21.47 -33.21
CA TYR A 66 -7.69 -22.33 -34.39
C TYR A 66 -8.52 -23.60 -34.23
N ASP A 67 -9.57 -23.73 -35.06
CA ASP A 67 -10.45 -24.90 -35.06
C ASP A 67 -9.98 -25.91 -36.10
N LEU A 68 -9.61 -27.11 -35.65
CA LEU A 68 -9.38 -28.27 -36.50
C LEU A 68 -10.73 -28.91 -36.84
N ARG A 69 -11.09 -28.97 -38.13
CA ARG A 69 -12.39 -29.47 -38.61
C ARG A 69 -12.23 -30.59 -39.62
N THR A 70 -13.25 -31.42 -39.75
CA THR A 70 -13.38 -32.36 -40.88
C THR A 70 -13.85 -31.63 -42.13
N LEU A 71 -13.27 -31.92 -43.30
CA LEU A 71 -13.63 -31.34 -44.59
C LEU A 71 -15.10 -31.64 -44.96
N ASP A 72 -15.54 -32.88 -44.77
CA ASP A 72 -16.87 -33.32 -45.22
C ASP A 72 -18.02 -32.78 -44.35
N THR A 73 -17.87 -32.85 -43.02
CA THR A 73 -18.96 -32.52 -42.08
C THR A 73 -18.80 -31.16 -41.38
N LYS A 74 -17.68 -30.47 -41.60
CA LYS A 74 -17.27 -29.22 -40.90
C LYS A 74 -17.31 -29.29 -39.36
N ARG A 75 -17.33 -30.49 -38.77
CA ARG A 75 -17.36 -30.71 -37.33
C ARG A 75 -16.01 -30.38 -36.70
N ILE A 76 -16.03 -29.66 -35.58
CA ILE A 76 -14.82 -29.34 -34.80
C ILE A 76 -14.32 -30.60 -34.10
N VAL A 77 -13.07 -30.97 -34.39
CA VAL A 77 -12.35 -32.09 -33.79
C VAL A 77 -11.55 -31.63 -32.58
N ALA A 78 -10.89 -30.47 -32.67
CA ALA A 78 -10.17 -29.82 -31.58
C ALA A 78 -10.06 -28.32 -31.84
N THR A 79 -10.01 -27.51 -30.78
CA THR A 79 -9.74 -26.07 -30.83
C THR A 79 -8.46 -25.77 -30.05
N ILE A 80 -7.51 -25.11 -30.70
CA ILE A 80 -6.33 -24.52 -30.07
C ILE A 80 -6.65 -23.06 -29.74
N ARG A 81 -6.68 -22.73 -28.46
CA ARG A 81 -6.84 -21.36 -27.97
C ARG A 81 -5.49 -20.80 -27.58
N LEU A 82 -5.15 -19.66 -28.16
CA LEU A 82 -3.92 -18.94 -27.90
C LEU A 82 -4.25 -17.59 -27.27
N ARG A 83 -3.55 -17.25 -26.19
CA ARG A 83 -3.64 -15.95 -25.51
C ARG A 83 -2.25 -15.46 -25.16
N HIS A 84 -2.11 -14.19 -24.81
CA HIS A 84 -0.85 -13.70 -24.27
C HIS A 84 -0.54 -14.40 -22.93
N ARG A 85 0.75 -14.66 -22.67
CA ARG A 85 1.21 -15.32 -21.43
C ARG A 85 0.72 -14.64 -20.14
N SER A 86 0.55 -13.33 -20.14
CA SER A 86 0.02 -12.57 -19.00
C SER A 86 -1.45 -12.86 -18.68
N ASN A 87 -2.21 -13.40 -19.64
CA ASN A 87 -3.62 -13.74 -19.48
C ASN A 87 -3.80 -15.26 -19.24
N ALA A 88 -2.72 -15.99 -18.95
CA ALA A 88 -2.73 -17.45 -18.79
C ALA A 88 -3.69 -17.88 -17.66
N GLU A 89 -4.51 -18.88 -17.94
CA GLU A 89 -5.28 -19.57 -16.92
C GLU A 89 -4.48 -20.74 -16.31
N PRO A 90 -4.80 -21.20 -15.08
CA PRO A 90 -4.02 -22.21 -14.37
C PRO A 90 -3.80 -23.54 -15.11
N THR A 91 -4.63 -23.87 -16.11
CA THR A 91 -4.53 -25.12 -16.87
C THR A 91 -3.95 -24.93 -18.28
N ASP A 92 -3.39 -23.76 -18.58
CA ASP A 92 -2.81 -23.47 -19.89
C ASP A 92 -1.36 -23.96 -19.96
N LYS A 93 -0.95 -24.47 -21.14
CA LYS A 93 0.45 -24.74 -21.44
C LYS A 93 1.14 -23.40 -21.74
N LEU A 94 2.16 -23.06 -20.96
CA LEU A 94 2.92 -21.82 -21.15
C LEU A 94 3.99 -22.00 -22.23
N LEU A 95 3.96 -21.12 -23.22
CA LEU A 95 5.01 -20.92 -24.22
C LEU A 95 5.84 -19.68 -23.85
N LYS A 96 6.80 -19.26 -24.68
CA LYS A 96 7.67 -18.12 -24.37
C LYS A 96 6.86 -16.84 -24.27
N HIS A 97 5.99 -16.57 -25.25
CA HIS A 97 5.15 -15.37 -25.33
C HIS A 97 3.65 -15.63 -25.15
N PHE A 98 3.22 -16.88 -25.30
CA PHE A 98 1.80 -17.25 -25.28
C PHE A 98 1.43 -18.21 -24.16
N ALA A 99 0.14 -18.32 -23.88
CA ALA A 99 -0.46 -19.45 -23.17
C ALA A 99 -1.42 -20.17 -24.12
N LEU A 100 -1.38 -21.49 -24.11
CA LEU A 100 -2.07 -22.35 -25.06
C LEU A 100 -2.99 -23.33 -24.32
N ARG A 101 -4.23 -23.46 -24.79
CA ARG A 101 -5.20 -24.47 -24.32
C ARG A 101 -5.79 -25.24 -25.49
N ILE A 102 -5.99 -26.54 -25.29
CA ILE A 102 -6.59 -27.43 -26.30
C ILE A 102 -7.92 -27.94 -25.76
N THR A 103 -8.97 -27.80 -26.56
CA THR A 103 -10.32 -28.27 -26.20
C THR A 103 -10.87 -29.18 -27.30
N PRO A 104 -11.32 -30.41 -26.99
CA PRO A 104 -11.26 -31.07 -25.68
C PRO A 104 -9.84 -31.57 -25.35
N SER A 105 -9.52 -31.71 -24.06
CA SER A 105 -8.16 -31.96 -23.56
C SER A 105 -7.58 -33.32 -23.94
N ASP A 106 -8.44 -34.31 -24.20
CA ASP A 106 -8.09 -35.65 -24.69
C ASP A 106 -7.51 -35.63 -26.13
N LYS A 107 -7.69 -34.53 -26.86
CA LYS A 107 -7.13 -34.33 -28.22
C LYS A 107 -5.76 -33.65 -28.23
N SER A 108 -5.18 -33.38 -27.06
CA SER A 108 -3.85 -32.76 -26.92
C SER A 108 -2.72 -33.55 -27.60
N ASN A 109 -2.82 -34.88 -27.64
CA ASN A 109 -1.83 -35.76 -28.28
C ASN A 109 -2.15 -36.09 -29.75
N HIS A 110 -3.14 -35.43 -30.36
CA HIS A 110 -3.48 -35.70 -31.76
C HIS A 110 -2.32 -35.27 -32.68
N PRO A 111 -1.88 -36.10 -33.66
CA PRO A 111 -0.68 -35.83 -34.46
C PRO A 111 -0.67 -34.45 -35.14
N ILE A 112 -1.81 -34.04 -35.70
CA ILE A 112 -1.98 -32.74 -36.36
C ILE A 112 -1.98 -31.58 -35.35
N VAL A 113 -2.50 -31.80 -34.13
CA VAL A 113 -2.49 -30.80 -33.06
C VAL A 113 -1.07 -30.60 -32.53
N LEU A 114 -0.30 -31.68 -32.38
CA LEU A 114 1.11 -31.62 -31.99
C LEU A 114 1.95 -30.88 -33.03
N GLN A 115 1.75 -31.15 -34.32
CA GLN A 115 2.40 -30.40 -35.39
C GLN A 115 2.03 -28.92 -35.33
N ALA A 116 0.75 -28.58 -35.09
CA ALA A 116 0.30 -27.20 -34.96
C ALA A 116 0.95 -26.48 -33.78
N ILE A 117 1.09 -27.15 -32.64
CA ILE A 117 1.82 -26.61 -31.47
C ILE A 117 3.28 -26.36 -31.83
N SER A 118 3.96 -27.29 -32.51
CA SER A 118 5.35 -27.09 -32.93
C SER A 118 5.52 -25.93 -33.92
N SER A 119 4.57 -25.74 -34.83
CA SER A 119 4.58 -24.58 -35.74
C SER A 119 4.39 -23.26 -35.00
N ILE A 120 3.47 -23.21 -34.02
CA ILE A 120 3.25 -22.04 -33.15
C ILE A 120 4.49 -21.74 -32.32
N GLU A 121 5.13 -22.75 -31.75
CA GLU A 121 6.37 -22.61 -30.97
C GLU A 121 7.54 -22.10 -31.82
N ALA A 122 7.63 -22.51 -33.10
CA ALA A 122 8.68 -22.05 -34.01
C ALA A 122 8.48 -20.61 -34.50
N HIS A 123 7.24 -20.12 -34.53
CA HIS A 123 6.87 -18.83 -35.11
C HIS A 123 6.34 -17.82 -34.08
N GLU A 124 6.49 -18.09 -32.78
CA GLU A 124 6.02 -17.17 -31.74
C GLU A 124 6.79 -15.85 -31.74
N GLY A 125 6.06 -14.74 -31.62
CA GLY A 125 6.60 -13.38 -31.64
C GLY A 125 5.92 -12.46 -30.64
N GLU A 126 6.68 -11.53 -30.08
CA GLU A 126 6.23 -10.61 -29.02
C GLU A 126 5.17 -9.60 -29.52
N ASP A 127 5.17 -9.30 -30.82
CA ASP A 127 4.38 -8.22 -31.42
C ASP A 127 2.91 -8.57 -31.72
N LEU A 128 2.48 -9.81 -31.46
CA LEU A 128 1.12 -10.26 -31.79
C LEU A 128 0.07 -9.64 -30.85
N PHE A 129 0.41 -9.49 -29.57
CA PHE A 129 -0.47 -8.90 -28.58
C PHE A 129 0.05 -7.51 -28.22
N ARG A 130 -0.85 -6.52 -28.21
CA ARG A 130 -0.60 -5.30 -27.47
C ARG A 130 -0.88 -5.62 -26.01
N LEU A 131 0.19 -5.81 -25.26
CA LEU A 131 0.12 -5.76 -23.80
C LEU A 131 -0.63 -4.49 -23.39
N PRO A 132 -1.56 -4.55 -22.42
CA PRO A 132 -1.88 -3.33 -21.69
C PRO A 132 -0.55 -2.72 -21.30
N LYS A 133 -0.46 -1.40 -21.33
CA LYS A 133 0.59 -0.74 -20.57
C LYS A 133 0.32 -1.10 -19.13
N VAL A 134 0.84 -2.24 -18.67
CA VAL A 134 1.05 -2.51 -17.26
C VAL A 134 1.97 -1.37 -16.89
N ARG A 135 1.36 -0.37 -16.25
CA ARG A 135 2.13 0.67 -15.60
C ARG A 135 2.92 -0.13 -14.56
N VAL A 136 4.21 -0.36 -14.83
CA VAL A 136 5.12 -0.77 -13.77
C VAL A 136 4.91 0.28 -12.70
N GLU A 137 4.39 -0.13 -11.53
CA GLU A 137 4.30 0.77 -10.38
C GLU A 137 5.67 1.44 -10.22
N GLY A 138 5.73 2.77 -10.28
CA GLY A 138 6.99 3.53 -10.27
C GLY A 138 7.54 3.99 -11.63
N SER A 139 7.01 3.52 -12.77
CA SER A 139 7.40 4.05 -14.08
C SER A 139 6.57 5.27 -14.48
N ARG A 140 7.25 6.42 -14.60
CA ARG A 140 6.67 7.73 -14.92
C ARG A 140 5.79 7.69 -16.19
N PRO A 141 4.50 8.05 -16.14
CA PRO A 141 3.77 8.39 -17.36
C PRO A 141 4.35 9.67 -17.97
N LYS A 142 4.41 9.73 -19.31
CA LYS A 142 4.93 10.85 -20.12
C LYS A 142 4.16 12.18 -19.93
N HIS A 143 3.06 12.14 -19.18
CA HIS A 143 2.18 13.28 -18.85
C HIS A 143 1.87 13.18 -17.36
N TRP A 144 2.90 13.49 -16.57
CA TRP A 144 2.83 13.69 -15.13
C TRP A 144 1.91 14.89 -14.86
N ARG A 145 0.79 14.64 -14.15
CA ARG A 145 0.05 15.69 -13.46
C ARG A 145 0.25 15.47 -11.97
N PRO A 146 0.89 16.41 -11.26
CA PRO A 146 1.03 16.29 -9.82
C PRO A 146 -0.36 16.32 -9.16
N ASP A 147 -0.61 15.38 -8.25
CA ASP A 147 -1.90 15.17 -7.59
C ASP A 147 -2.35 16.29 -6.65
N TRP A 148 -1.57 17.36 -6.53
CA TRP A 148 -1.98 18.56 -5.82
C TRP A 148 -3.27 19.17 -6.39
N GLN A 149 -3.64 18.87 -7.64
CA GLN A 149 -4.91 19.28 -8.24
C GLN A 149 -6.10 18.81 -7.41
N TRP A 150 -6.11 17.54 -6.98
CA TRP A 150 -7.19 17.02 -6.13
C TRP A 150 -7.20 17.71 -4.78
N ALA A 151 -6.05 17.87 -4.14
CA ALA A 151 -5.96 18.57 -2.86
C ALA A 151 -6.45 20.03 -2.95
N LEU A 152 -6.14 20.71 -4.06
CA LEU A 152 -6.61 22.06 -4.34
C LEU A 152 -8.13 22.09 -4.57
N ILE A 153 -8.67 21.18 -5.39
CA ILE A 153 -10.12 21.05 -5.59
C ILE A 153 -10.83 20.79 -4.26
N GLY A 154 -10.32 19.86 -3.45
CA GLY A 154 -10.84 19.57 -2.12
C GLY A 154 -10.84 20.80 -1.21
N LEU A 155 -9.75 21.56 -1.20
CA LEU A 155 -9.64 22.82 -0.45
C LEU A 155 -10.67 23.86 -0.92
N ILE A 156 -10.82 24.05 -2.23
CA ILE A 156 -11.82 24.97 -2.81
C ILE A 156 -13.23 24.55 -2.40
N VAL A 157 -13.57 23.28 -2.53
CA VAL A 157 -14.87 22.74 -2.11
C VAL A 157 -15.09 22.95 -0.61
N ALA A 158 -14.09 22.69 0.22
CA ALA A 158 -14.18 22.91 1.67
C ALA A 158 -14.37 24.40 2.02
N LEU A 159 -13.72 25.31 1.30
CA LEU A 159 -13.89 26.76 1.48
C LEU A 159 -15.29 27.22 1.07
N ILE A 160 -15.80 26.72 -0.06
CA ILE A 160 -17.19 26.99 -0.49
C ILE A 160 -18.16 26.51 0.59
N LEU A 161 -17.99 25.28 1.10
CA LEU A 161 -18.83 24.74 2.17
C LEU A 161 -18.73 25.56 3.46
N LEU A 162 -17.53 26.03 3.83
CA LEU A 162 -17.34 26.92 4.96
C LEU A 162 -18.17 28.20 4.79
N VAL A 163 -18.07 28.86 3.63
CA VAL A 163 -18.83 30.07 3.31
C VAL A 163 -20.33 29.80 3.39
N LEU A 164 -20.81 28.71 2.78
CA LEU A 164 -22.23 28.33 2.82
C LEU A 164 -22.71 28.09 4.25
N VAL A 165 -21.93 27.41 5.09
CA VAL A 165 -22.26 27.20 6.50
C VAL A 165 -22.31 28.52 7.26
N VAL A 166 -21.35 29.42 7.06
CA VAL A 166 -21.33 30.74 7.71
C VAL A 166 -22.53 31.59 7.28
N LEU A 167 -22.86 31.62 5.99
CA LEU A 167 -24.03 32.33 5.46
C LEU A 167 -25.33 31.74 6.03
N TRP A 168 -25.50 30.43 5.98
CA TRP A 168 -26.66 29.75 6.55
C TRP A 168 -26.87 30.09 8.02
N ARG A 169 -25.79 30.13 8.82
CA ARG A 169 -25.87 30.53 10.23
C ARG A 169 -26.34 31.97 10.40
N ARG A 170 -25.79 32.90 9.63
CA ARG A 170 -26.18 34.32 9.67
C ARG A 170 -27.66 34.48 9.30
N LEU A 171 -28.10 33.85 8.22
CA LEU A 171 -29.50 33.89 7.77
C LEU A 171 -30.45 33.22 8.76
N SER A 172 -29.98 32.22 9.51
CA SER A 172 -30.76 31.54 10.55
C SER A 172 -30.73 32.25 11.92
N GLY A 173 -30.19 33.47 12.00
CA GLY A 173 -30.08 34.22 13.27
C GLY A 173 -29.19 33.54 14.33
N ARG A 174 -28.32 32.61 13.93
CA ARG A 174 -27.43 31.89 14.86
C ARG A 174 -26.25 32.76 15.27
N PRO A 175 -25.67 32.52 16.47
CA PRO A 175 -24.49 33.26 16.91
C PRO A 175 -23.34 33.13 15.90
N PRO A 176 -22.55 34.20 15.73
CA PRO A 176 -21.47 34.25 14.76
C PRO A 176 -20.43 33.15 15.05
N PRO A 177 -19.73 32.65 14.02
CA PRO A 177 -18.60 31.75 14.18
C PRO A 177 -17.51 32.39 15.05
N GLU A 178 -17.06 31.65 16.06
CA GLU A 178 -15.99 32.05 16.97
C GLU A 178 -14.79 31.12 16.79
N VAL A 179 -13.61 31.69 16.56
CA VAL A 179 -12.35 30.97 16.41
C VAL A 179 -11.56 31.09 17.71
N ILE A 180 -11.24 29.95 18.32
CA ILE A 180 -10.46 29.87 19.55
C ILE A 180 -9.16 29.15 19.21
N PHE A 181 -8.02 29.85 19.31
CA PHE A 181 -6.72 29.23 19.16
C PHE A 181 -6.36 28.43 20.41
N TYR A 182 -5.93 27.19 20.20
CA TYR A 182 -5.66 26.26 21.28
C TYR A 182 -4.41 25.44 20.99
N PHE A 183 -3.34 25.71 21.73
CA PHE A 183 -2.09 24.98 21.63
C PHE A 183 -2.07 23.80 22.58
N LYS A 184 -1.65 22.63 22.07
CA LYS A 184 -1.42 21.42 22.86
C LYS A 184 -0.08 20.81 22.46
N PRO A 185 0.91 20.73 23.37
CA PRO A 185 2.18 20.06 23.09
C PRO A 185 2.01 18.61 22.62
N THR A 186 0.92 17.95 23.05
CA THR A 186 0.57 16.57 22.65
C THR A 186 0.27 16.43 21.16
N HIS A 187 0.00 17.51 20.43
CA HIS A 187 -0.17 17.49 18.96
C HIS A 187 1.12 17.89 18.23
N ALA A 188 1.95 18.74 18.84
CA ALA A 188 3.20 19.20 18.25
C ALA A 188 4.24 18.07 18.14
N LEU A 189 4.35 17.23 19.18
CA LEU A 189 5.33 16.14 19.17
C LEU A 189 5.10 15.15 18.02
N PRO A 190 3.90 14.55 17.81
CA PRO A 190 3.67 13.67 16.67
C PRO A 190 3.94 14.35 15.31
N ALA A 191 3.55 15.62 15.16
CA ALA A 191 3.78 16.36 13.92
C ALA A 191 5.29 16.50 13.62
N VAL A 192 6.11 16.86 14.61
CA VAL A 192 7.57 16.97 14.44
C VAL A 192 8.19 15.63 14.08
N LEU A 193 7.83 14.55 14.79
CA LEU A 193 8.35 13.21 14.50
C LEU A 193 8.00 12.79 13.06
N GLN A 194 6.76 13.01 12.63
CA GLN A 194 6.32 12.68 11.28
C GLN A 194 7.00 13.53 10.21
N ILE A 195 7.22 14.83 10.47
CA ILE A 195 7.99 15.70 9.55
C ILE A 195 9.41 15.14 9.35
N ILE A 196 10.09 14.71 10.42
CA ILE A 196 11.43 14.11 10.32
C ILE A 196 11.39 12.82 9.46
N ILE A 197 10.38 11.97 9.65
CA ILE A 197 10.18 10.75 8.84
C ILE A 197 9.96 11.12 7.37
N PHE A 198 9.07 12.07 7.08
CA PHE A 198 8.81 12.54 5.72
C PHE A 198 10.06 13.14 5.08
N SER A 199 10.86 13.89 5.83
CA SER A 199 12.11 14.48 5.33
C SER A 199 13.09 13.40 4.90
N LEU A 200 13.34 12.37 5.73
CA LEU A 200 14.21 11.27 5.32
C LEU A 200 13.61 10.52 4.14
N TRP A 201 12.31 10.19 4.21
CA TRP A 201 11.65 9.42 3.16
C TRP A 201 11.71 10.10 1.80
N ALA A 202 11.47 11.41 1.75
CA ALA A 202 11.48 12.20 0.51
C ALA A 202 12.87 12.25 -0.16
N LEU A 203 13.96 12.12 0.60
CA LEU A 203 15.32 12.06 0.02
C LEU A 203 15.54 10.81 -0.83
N TYR A 204 14.90 9.70 -0.47
CA TYR A 204 15.06 8.39 -1.10
C TYR A 204 13.93 8.05 -2.06
N TYR A 205 12.71 8.52 -1.78
CA TYR A 205 11.53 8.30 -2.60
C TYR A 205 11.13 9.59 -3.32
N ARG A 206 11.47 9.65 -4.61
CA ARG A 206 11.29 10.87 -5.41
C ARG A 206 9.82 11.25 -5.60
N GLU A 207 8.93 10.27 -5.77
CA GLU A 207 7.50 10.56 -5.95
C GLU A 207 6.91 11.27 -4.74
N LEU A 208 7.36 10.92 -3.54
CA LEU A 208 6.94 11.62 -2.33
C LEU A 208 7.39 13.08 -2.33
N SER A 209 8.63 13.38 -2.75
CA SER A 209 9.11 14.77 -2.87
C SER A 209 8.18 15.60 -3.76
N ASP A 210 7.78 15.03 -4.89
CA ASP A 210 6.84 15.62 -5.85
C ASP A 210 5.41 15.75 -5.27
N TYR A 211 5.04 14.86 -4.33
CA TYR A 211 3.74 14.82 -3.65
C TYR A 211 3.66 15.73 -2.41
N LEU A 212 4.77 16.20 -1.85
CA LEU A 212 4.79 17.07 -0.64
C LEU A 212 3.88 18.31 -0.76
N PRO A 213 3.80 19.03 -1.90
CA PRO A 213 2.86 20.13 -2.05
C PRO A 213 1.39 19.70 -1.89
N ALA A 214 1.03 18.49 -2.33
CA ALA A 214 -0.31 17.95 -2.13
C ALA A 214 -0.60 17.71 -0.65
N ILE A 215 0.36 17.16 0.11
CA ILE A 215 0.24 16.99 1.58
C ILE A 215 0.06 18.34 2.27
N ALA A 216 0.79 19.38 1.87
CA ALA A 216 0.63 20.72 2.42
C ALA A 216 -0.78 21.29 2.18
N LEU A 217 -1.32 21.13 0.97
CA LEU A 217 -2.70 21.50 0.65
C LEU A 217 -3.73 20.66 1.41
N GLN A 218 -3.47 19.37 1.63
CA GLN A 218 -4.31 18.51 2.44
C GLN A 218 -4.37 18.97 3.92
N VAL A 219 -3.28 19.50 4.47
CA VAL A 219 -3.29 20.10 5.82
C VAL A 219 -4.26 21.29 5.85
N LEU A 220 -4.16 22.20 4.86
CA LEU A 220 -5.08 23.34 4.76
C LEU A 220 -6.54 22.87 4.60
N PHE A 221 -6.77 21.88 3.74
CA PHE A 221 -8.08 21.24 3.58
C PHE A 221 -8.61 20.73 4.91
N CYS A 222 -7.81 20.02 5.71
CA CYS A 222 -8.22 19.51 7.01
C CYS A 222 -8.58 20.62 8.01
N TYR A 223 -7.86 21.75 8.01
CA TYR A 223 -8.20 22.91 8.83
C TYR A 223 -9.56 23.49 8.43
N VAL A 224 -9.78 23.71 7.12
CA VAL A 224 -11.05 24.27 6.60
C VAL A 224 -12.21 23.30 6.84
N ALA A 225 -12.00 22.00 6.63
CA ALA A 225 -13.00 20.97 6.91
C ALA A 225 -13.35 20.92 8.40
N GLU A 226 -12.37 20.94 9.31
CA GLU A 226 -12.62 20.95 10.76
C GLU A 226 -13.37 22.22 11.21
N ALA A 227 -13.05 23.38 10.65
CA ALA A 227 -13.77 24.63 10.88
C ALA A 227 -15.23 24.53 10.41
N THR A 228 -15.42 24.05 9.17
CA THR A 228 -16.74 23.85 8.55
C THR A 228 -17.62 22.95 9.40
N LEU A 229 -17.11 21.78 9.81
CA LEU A 229 -17.82 20.85 10.70
C LEU A 229 -18.13 21.49 12.05
N SER A 230 -17.23 22.33 12.57
CA SER A 230 -17.39 23.01 13.85
C SER A 230 -18.49 24.05 13.82
N PHE A 231 -18.57 24.85 12.76
CA PHE A 231 -19.62 25.84 12.59
C PHE A 231 -20.95 25.22 12.13
N ALA A 232 -20.93 24.07 11.44
CA ALA A 232 -22.15 23.38 11.08
C ALA A 232 -22.92 22.85 12.30
N THR A 233 -22.20 22.42 13.34
CA THR A 233 -22.78 21.75 14.52
C THR A 233 -22.74 22.57 15.81
N GLY A 234 -21.88 23.57 15.91
CA GLY A 234 -21.74 24.48 17.04
C GLY A 234 -21.36 25.88 16.56
N HIS A 235 -20.95 26.79 17.44
CA HIS A 235 -20.50 28.15 17.04
C HIS A 235 -19.00 28.36 17.23
N ARG A 236 -18.33 27.48 17.99
CA ARG A 236 -16.90 27.59 18.32
C ARG A 236 -16.08 26.57 17.55
N TRP A 237 -15.04 27.02 16.88
CA TRP A 237 -13.98 26.17 16.35
C TRP A 237 -12.71 26.36 17.17
N ARG A 238 -12.19 25.25 17.71
CA ARG A 238 -10.92 25.23 18.45
C ARG A 238 -9.78 24.93 17.48
N ALA A 239 -9.24 25.97 16.86
CA ALA A 239 -8.11 25.87 15.95
C ALA A 239 -6.86 25.40 16.74
N SER A 240 -6.36 24.20 16.44
CA SER A 240 -5.24 23.59 17.14
C SER A 240 -4.30 22.90 16.16
N PHE A 241 -3.19 22.34 16.63
CA PHE A 241 -2.31 21.50 15.81
C PHE A 241 -2.87 20.12 15.47
N GLY A 242 -4.11 19.80 15.86
CA GLY A 242 -4.71 18.47 15.65
C GLY A 242 -4.82 17.99 14.20
N PRO A 243 -5.15 18.85 13.20
CA PRO A 243 -5.21 18.46 11.79
C PRO A 243 -3.88 18.00 11.19
N ILE A 244 -2.75 18.55 11.65
CA ILE A 244 -1.42 18.24 11.10
C ILE A 244 -1.07 16.75 11.27
N PRO A 245 -0.99 16.19 12.50
CA PRO A 245 -0.59 14.80 12.68
C PRO A 245 -1.61 13.80 12.12
N ILE A 246 -2.89 14.17 12.01
CA ILE A 246 -3.89 13.35 11.32
C ILE A 246 -3.55 13.27 9.83
N THR A 247 -3.26 14.41 9.21
CA THR A 247 -2.94 14.48 7.78
C THR A 247 -1.65 13.74 7.46
N LEU A 248 -0.59 14.02 8.23
CA LEU A 248 0.70 13.38 8.06
C LEU A 248 0.63 11.86 8.35
N SER A 249 -0.06 11.44 9.42
CA SER A 249 -0.27 10.01 9.71
C SER A 249 -1.00 9.29 8.58
N THR A 250 -2.10 9.85 8.06
CA THR A 250 -2.81 9.27 6.91
C THR A 250 -1.87 9.07 5.72
N ASN A 251 -1.06 10.07 5.38
CA ASN A 251 -0.12 9.98 4.24
C ASN A 251 1.11 9.08 4.49
N LEU A 252 1.43 8.76 5.74
CA LEU A 252 2.45 7.75 6.03
C LEU A 252 1.95 6.32 5.76
N PHE A 253 0.64 6.10 5.86
CA PHE A 253 0.04 4.79 5.67
C PHE A 253 -0.54 4.58 4.28
N VAL A 254 -0.91 5.63 3.55
CA VAL A 254 -1.39 5.53 2.17
C VAL A 254 -0.86 6.69 1.35
N LEU A 255 -0.42 6.43 0.12
CA LEU A 255 -0.16 7.48 -0.88
C LEU A 255 -0.96 7.15 -2.13
N PHE A 256 -2.08 7.84 -2.30
CA PHE A 256 -2.83 7.78 -3.55
C PHE A 256 -2.25 8.78 -4.54
N THR A 257 -1.32 8.27 -5.34
CA THR A 257 -0.70 8.96 -6.47
C THR A 257 -1.46 8.68 -7.78
N TYR A 258 -1.15 9.42 -8.83
CA TYR A 258 -1.61 9.18 -10.21
C TYR A 258 -3.12 9.36 -10.48
N GLY A 259 -3.69 10.46 -10.01
CA GLY A 259 -5.08 10.84 -10.27
C GLY A 259 -6.06 10.31 -9.21
N GLN A 260 -5.56 9.67 -8.16
CA GLN A 260 -6.36 9.05 -7.10
C GLN A 260 -6.41 9.89 -5.81
N GLY A 261 -5.87 11.11 -5.83
CA GLY A 261 -5.77 11.97 -4.63
C GLY A 261 -7.10 12.27 -3.92
N TYR A 262 -8.25 12.10 -4.60
CA TYR A 262 -9.57 12.18 -3.99
C TYR A 262 -9.80 11.12 -2.89
N LEU A 263 -9.17 9.94 -2.98
CA LEU A 263 -9.23 8.90 -1.95
C LEU A 263 -8.48 9.32 -0.68
N THR A 264 -7.35 10.03 -0.80
CA THR A 264 -6.68 10.63 0.36
C THR A 264 -7.60 11.63 1.05
N LEU A 265 -8.28 12.49 0.30
CA LEU A 265 -9.22 13.47 0.86
C LEU A 265 -10.41 12.79 1.55
N LEU A 266 -10.90 11.70 0.99
CA LEU A 266 -11.93 10.87 1.62
C LEU A 266 -11.43 10.28 2.94
N ALA A 267 -10.23 9.70 2.96
CA ALA A 267 -9.61 9.15 4.17
C ALA A 267 -9.46 10.23 5.25
N LEU A 268 -8.98 11.42 4.88
CA LEU A 268 -8.84 12.58 5.79
C LEU A 268 -10.20 13.04 6.33
N MET A 269 -11.22 13.12 5.47
CA MET A 269 -12.56 13.50 5.91
C MET A 269 -13.13 12.47 6.89
N LEU A 270 -13.01 11.17 6.60
CA LEU A 270 -13.42 10.09 7.50
C LEU A 270 -12.65 10.12 8.84
N ALA A 271 -11.35 10.47 8.82
CA ALA A 271 -10.56 10.69 10.02
C ALA A 271 -11.10 11.86 10.85
N LEU A 272 -11.43 13.00 10.24
CA LEU A 272 -12.00 14.15 10.95
C LEU A 272 -13.41 13.85 11.49
N LEU A 273 -14.24 13.15 10.72
CA LEU A 273 -15.58 12.72 11.15
C LEU A 273 -15.47 11.77 12.36
N SER A 274 -14.64 10.73 12.28
CA SER A 274 -14.46 9.77 13.38
C SER A 274 -13.96 10.45 14.65
N LYS A 275 -12.97 11.34 14.55
CA LYS A 275 -12.48 12.17 15.67
C LYS A 275 -13.61 12.95 16.33
N ARG A 276 -14.60 13.43 15.58
CA ARG A 276 -15.69 14.26 16.11
C ARG A 276 -16.83 13.44 16.74
N TRP A 277 -17.30 12.41 16.05
CA TRP A 277 -18.54 11.70 16.43
C TRP A 277 -18.31 10.34 17.07
N ILE A 278 -17.21 9.64 16.76
CA ILE A 278 -16.93 8.32 17.35
C ILE A 278 -16.19 8.52 18.67
N ARG A 279 -16.95 8.94 19.69
CA ARG A 279 -16.43 9.26 21.02
C ARG A 279 -17.14 8.50 22.13
N ARG A 280 -16.38 8.11 23.15
CA ARG A 280 -16.86 7.57 24.40
C ARG A 280 -16.30 8.40 25.55
N GLN A 281 -17.16 8.88 26.43
CA GLN A 281 -16.78 9.73 27.58
C GLN A 281 -15.91 10.94 27.15
N GLY A 282 -16.24 11.57 26.02
CA GLY A 282 -15.54 12.74 25.49
C GLY A 282 -14.19 12.46 24.81
N ARG A 283 -13.73 11.20 24.75
CA ARG A 283 -12.50 10.78 24.04
C ARG A 283 -12.85 9.99 22.78
N HIS A 284 -12.02 10.07 21.74
CA HIS A 284 -12.23 9.27 20.54
C HIS A 284 -11.87 7.80 20.82
N VAL A 285 -12.66 6.88 20.27
CA VAL A 285 -12.49 5.44 20.51
C VAL A 285 -11.48 4.84 19.54
N LEU A 286 -11.55 5.26 18.28
CA LEU A 286 -10.72 4.75 17.19
C LEU A 286 -9.65 5.79 16.84
N ASN A 287 -8.46 5.33 16.49
CA ASN A 287 -7.42 6.22 15.97
C ASN A 287 -7.95 6.89 14.68
N PRO A 288 -8.03 8.24 14.61
CA PRO A 288 -8.65 8.92 13.48
C PRO A 288 -8.00 8.57 12.13
N SER A 289 -6.66 8.59 12.06
CA SER A 289 -5.94 8.27 10.82
C SER A 289 -6.12 6.81 10.43
N ALA A 290 -6.02 5.88 11.38
CA ALA A 290 -6.26 4.46 11.12
C ALA A 290 -7.68 4.23 10.59
N PHE A 291 -8.68 4.95 11.12
CA PHE A 291 -10.07 4.81 10.69
C PHE A 291 -10.26 5.25 9.24
N GLY A 292 -9.72 6.43 8.91
CA GLY A 292 -9.77 6.94 7.54
C GLY A 292 -9.11 6.00 6.55
N THR A 293 -7.88 5.57 6.82
CA THR A 293 -7.11 4.70 5.92
C THR A 293 -7.67 3.28 5.86
N GLY A 294 -8.14 2.73 6.98
CA GLY A 294 -8.75 1.39 7.01
C GLY A 294 -10.05 1.32 6.23
N VAL A 295 -10.92 2.32 6.34
CA VAL A 295 -12.20 2.36 5.58
C VAL A 295 -11.94 2.55 4.09
N VAL A 296 -11.08 3.51 3.71
CA VAL A 296 -10.73 3.71 2.30
C VAL A 296 -10.00 2.49 1.73
N GLY A 297 -9.12 1.86 2.51
CA GLY A 297 -8.42 0.64 2.10
C GLY A 297 -9.34 -0.55 1.86
N LEU A 298 -10.33 -0.78 2.73
CA LEU A 298 -11.35 -1.80 2.45
C LEU A 298 -12.13 -1.47 1.19
N LEU A 299 -12.52 -0.20 1.01
CA LEU A 299 -13.24 0.24 -0.18
C LEU A 299 -12.41 0.02 -1.45
N THR A 300 -11.10 0.26 -1.44
CA THR A 300 -10.25 0.04 -2.61
C THR A 300 -9.99 -1.43 -2.89
N LEU A 301 -10.00 -2.29 -1.87
CA LEU A 301 -9.94 -3.75 -2.05
C LEU A 301 -11.21 -4.31 -2.67
N PHE A 302 -12.39 -3.80 -2.29
CA PHE A 302 -13.66 -4.18 -2.92
C PHE A 302 -13.86 -3.56 -4.31
N PHE A 303 -13.21 -2.42 -4.59
CA PHE A 303 -13.27 -1.73 -5.87
C PHE A 303 -11.85 -1.41 -6.40
N PRO A 304 -11.11 -2.44 -6.88
CA PRO A 304 -9.72 -2.30 -7.34
C PRO A 304 -9.45 -1.18 -8.35
N SER A 305 -10.45 -0.86 -9.19
CA SER A 305 -10.35 0.21 -10.19
C SER A 305 -10.08 1.60 -9.59
N MET A 306 -10.31 1.79 -8.29
CA MET A 306 -10.02 3.05 -7.59
C MET A 306 -8.53 3.21 -7.25
N GLY A 307 -7.79 2.10 -7.20
CA GLY A 307 -6.37 2.02 -6.86
C GLY A 307 -6.09 1.76 -5.37
N TYR A 308 -4.93 1.20 -5.08
CA TYR A 308 -4.63 0.65 -3.75
C TYR A 308 -3.92 1.60 -2.79
N GLY A 309 -3.18 2.59 -3.29
CA GLY A 309 -2.46 3.56 -2.45
C GLY A 309 -1.40 2.95 -1.51
N ASP A 310 -0.95 1.72 -1.80
CA ASP A 310 0.10 1.05 -1.04
C ASP A 310 1.43 1.79 -1.23
N SER A 311 2.15 1.97 -0.13
CA SER A 311 3.50 2.54 -0.13
C SER A 311 4.41 1.88 0.91
N ALA A 312 4.10 0.64 1.33
CA ALA A 312 4.85 -0.07 2.36
C ALA A 312 6.29 -0.35 1.93
N TYR A 313 6.46 -0.88 0.72
CA TYR A 313 7.78 -1.16 0.18
C TYR A 313 8.54 0.15 -0.08
N GLN A 314 7.86 1.17 -0.60
CA GLN A 314 8.41 2.51 -0.86
C GLN A 314 8.85 3.21 0.43
N PHE A 315 8.14 2.99 1.55
CA PHE A 315 8.53 3.49 2.87
C PHE A 315 9.87 2.91 3.34
N SER A 316 10.24 1.73 2.86
CA SER A 316 11.49 1.04 3.22
C SER A 316 12.68 1.39 2.32
N LEU A 317 12.51 2.30 1.35
CA LEU A 317 13.59 2.66 0.42
C LEU A 317 14.73 3.44 1.08
N ALA A 318 14.50 4.07 2.23
CA ALA A 318 15.57 4.68 2.99
C ALA A 318 16.31 3.61 3.82
N PRO A 319 17.66 3.58 3.79
CA PRO A 319 18.45 2.48 4.34
C PRO A 319 18.29 2.28 5.84
N ASN A 320 17.86 3.29 6.58
CA ASN A 320 17.78 3.28 8.04
C ASN A 320 16.37 3.64 8.57
N MET A 321 15.32 3.38 7.78
CA MET A 321 13.96 3.84 8.11
C MET A 321 13.44 3.22 9.41
N THR A 322 13.61 1.89 9.60
CA THR A 322 13.17 1.21 10.83
C THR A 322 13.86 1.81 12.06
N GLU A 323 15.18 2.01 11.98
CA GLU A 323 15.98 2.55 13.07
C GLU A 323 15.61 4.00 13.39
N LEU A 324 15.39 4.84 12.37
CA LEU A 324 14.88 6.20 12.56
C LEU A 324 13.55 6.17 13.31
N VAL A 325 12.59 5.35 12.86
CA VAL A 325 11.27 5.24 13.48
C VAL A 325 11.38 4.77 14.94
N LEU A 326 12.25 3.80 15.24
CA LEU A 326 12.51 3.33 16.61
C LEU A 326 13.10 4.44 17.49
N LEU A 327 14.11 5.18 17.00
CA LEU A 327 14.73 6.29 17.73
C LEU A 327 13.74 7.41 18.01
N LEU A 328 12.91 7.78 17.03
CA LEU A 328 11.87 8.78 17.20
C LEU A 328 10.80 8.31 18.19
N ALA A 329 10.44 7.03 18.18
CA ALA A 329 9.48 6.47 19.13
C ALA A 329 9.99 6.48 20.57
N LEU A 330 11.31 6.38 20.83
CA LEU A 330 11.86 6.51 22.18
C LEU A 330 11.45 7.84 22.84
N VAL A 331 11.44 8.93 22.07
CA VAL A 331 11.05 10.27 22.56
C VAL A 331 9.64 10.25 23.15
N VAL A 332 8.72 9.49 22.53
CA VAL A 332 7.35 9.31 22.99
C VAL A 332 7.28 8.31 24.13
N GLN A 333 7.95 7.17 24.01
CA GLN A 333 7.89 6.06 24.96
C GLN A 333 8.52 6.40 26.32
N PHE A 334 9.52 7.28 26.38
CA PHE A 334 10.04 7.79 27.65
C PHE A 334 9.08 8.80 28.31
N ARG A 335 8.35 9.60 27.51
CA ARG A 335 7.41 10.60 28.02
C ARG A 335 6.05 10.02 28.41
N VAL A 336 5.61 8.97 27.73
CA VAL A 336 4.32 8.33 27.94
C VAL A 336 4.55 6.82 28.07
N PRO A 337 4.06 6.15 29.12
CA PRO A 337 4.35 4.75 29.41
C PRO A 337 3.58 3.76 28.50
N VAL A 338 3.77 3.89 27.19
CA VAL A 338 3.09 3.11 26.14
C VAL A 338 3.95 1.97 25.59
N VAL A 339 5.21 1.82 26.03
CA VAL A 339 6.12 0.79 25.51
C VAL A 339 5.59 -0.64 25.66
N LEU A 340 4.80 -0.91 26.70
CA LEU A 340 4.16 -2.22 26.89
C LEU A 340 3.24 -2.59 25.73
N VAL A 341 2.63 -1.61 25.05
CA VAL A 341 1.85 -1.83 23.83
C VAL A 341 2.77 -2.33 22.72
N SER A 342 3.89 -1.64 22.47
CA SER A 342 4.83 -2.01 21.41
C SER A 342 5.41 -3.41 21.63
N ALA A 343 5.91 -3.67 22.84
CA ALA A 343 6.53 -4.94 23.20
C ALA A 343 5.56 -6.12 23.09
N SER A 344 4.33 -5.95 23.58
CA SER A 344 3.31 -7.00 23.49
C SER A 344 2.77 -7.18 22.07
N ALA A 345 2.71 -6.14 21.23
CA ALA A 345 2.35 -6.28 19.82
C ALA A 345 3.35 -7.12 19.03
N VAL A 346 4.65 -6.94 19.29
CA VAL A 346 5.67 -7.81 18.72
C VAL A 346 5.53 -9.25 19.23
N ALA A 347 5.28 -9.44 20.53
CA ALA A 347 5.00 -10.76 21.06
C ALA A 347 3.77 -11.41 20.39
N GLY A 348 2.73 -10.63 20.10
CA GLY A 348 1.55 -11.09 19.35
C GLY A 348 1.88 -11.55 17.93
N LEU A 349 2.71 -10.80 17.20
CA LEU A 349 3.18 -11.19 15.87
C LEU A 349 3.98 -12.50 15.90
N PHE A 350 4.93 -12.64 16.84
CA PHE A 350 5.69 -13.87 17.01
C PHE A 350 4.82 -15.04 17.46
N PHE A 351 3.83 -14.81 18.32
CA PHE A 351 2.89 -15.84 18.73
C PHE A 351 2.12 -16.41 17.53
N VAL A 352 1.61 -15.55 16.64
CA VAL A 352 0.96 -16.05 15.42
C VAL A 352 1.96 -16.79 14.52
N GLY A 353 3.20 -16.29 14.41
CA GLY A 353 4.27 -16.99 13.70
C GLY A 353 4.54 -18.39 14.25
N LEU A 354 4.58 -18.54 15.58
CA LEU A 354 4.74 -19.82 16.27
C LEU A 354 3.57 -20.77 15.97
N VAL A 355 2.34 -20.28 16.05
CA VAL A 355 1.13 -21.09 15.86
C VAL A 355 0.91 -21.49 14.40
N THR A 356 1.21 -20.60 13.46
CA THR A 356 0.92 -20.79 12.02
C THR A 356 2.13 -21.25 11.21
N GLY A 357 3.33 -21.23 11.79
CA GLY A 357 4.59 -21.49 11.10
C GLY A 357 5.00 -20.41 10.09
N ARG A 358 4.30 -19.25 10.05
CA ARG A 358 4.56 -18.17 9.08
C ARG A 358 4.53 -16.79 9.75
N ILE A 359 5.64 -16.06 9.66
CA ILE A 359 5.70 -14.64 10.02
C ILE A 359 5.54 -13.81 8.74
N SER A 360 4.32 -13.39 8.39
CA SER A 360 4.10 -12.53 7.21
C SER A 360 4.36 -11.05 7.48
N PHE A 361 4.20 -10.60 8.73
CA PHE A 361 4.57 -9.23 9.12
C PHE A 361 5.74 -9.28 10.09
N SER A 362 6.92 -8.99 9.55
CA SER A 362 8.14 -8.83 10.36
C SER A 362 8.02 -7.57 11.22
N PRO A 363 8.22 -7.66 12.55
CA PRO A 363 8.24 -6.47 13.41
C PRO A 363 9.45 -5.58 13.13
N PHE A 364 10.44 -6.03 12.36
CA PHE A 364 11.65 -5.31 12.01
C PHE A 364 11.52 -4.55 10.68
N TRP A 365 10.46 -4.81 9.92
CA TRP A 365 10.18 -4.10 8.68
C TRP A 365 9.60 -2.71 8.97
N ALA A 366 10.07 -1.67 8.27
CA ALA A 366 9.78 -0.28 8.61
C ALA A 366 8.28 0.08 8.70
N PRO A 367 7.41 -0.35 7.76
CA PRO A 367 5.98 -0.04 7.81
C PRO A 367 5.27 -0.70 9.00
N VAL A 368 5.67 -1.91 9.38
CA VAL A 368 5.11 -2.65 10.52
C VAL A 368 5.59 -2.01 11.83
N THR A 369 6.88 -1.69 11.90
CA THR A 369 7.47 -0.96 13.02
C THR A 369 6.72 0.36 13.26
N LEU A 370 6.51 1.15 12.20
CA LEU A 370 5.77 2.40 12.25
C LEU A 370 4.37 2.24 12.85
N VAL A 371 3.61 1.21 12.42
CA VAL A 371 2.30 0.91 12.98
C VAL A 371 2.41 0.63 14.48
N ILE A 372 3.32 -0.26 14.87
CA ILE A 372 3.46 -0.71 16.26
C ILE A 372 3.84 0.45 17.18
N VAL A 373 4.83 1.25 16.80
CA VAL A 373 5.45 2.21 17.72
C VAL A 373 4.88 3.63 17.64
N LEU A 374 4.20 4.01 16.56
CA LEU A 374 3.66 5.36 16.35
C LEU A 374 2.16 5.44 15.99
N LEU A 375 1.50 4.33 15.60
CA LEU A 375 0.05 4.30 15.38
C LEU A 375 -0.71 3.65 16.54
N ALA A 376 -0.31 2.42 16.91
CA ALA A 376 -0.97 1.66 17.96
C ALA A 376 -0.79 2.28 19.36
N THR A 377 0.31 2.99 19.57
CA THR A 377 0.71 3.64 20.83
C THR A 377 0.09 5.02 21.06
N ASP A 378 -0.85 5.46 20.21
CA ASP A 378 -1.55 6.73 20.41
C ASP A 378 -2.16 6.79 21.83
N PRO A 379 -1.71 7.71 22.70
CA PRO A 379 -2.19 7.81 24.07
C PRO A 379 -3.68 8.12 24.16
N ALA A 380 -4.29 8.66 23.12
CA ALA A 380 -5.71 9.00 23.17
C ALA A 380 -6.64 7.79 22.97
N THR A 381 -6.15 6.73 22.31
CA THR A 381 -6.92 5.53 21.96
C THR A 381 -6.41 4.24 22.61
N SER A 382 -5.21 4.25 23.18
CA SER A 382 -4.66 3.11 23.91
C SER A 382 -5.16 3.00 25.36
N PRO A 383 -5.14 1.78 25.94
CA PRO A 383 -5.55 1.54 27.33
C PRO A 383 -4.72 2.31 28.37
N LYS A 384 -5.32 2.56 29.54
CA LYS A 384 -4.69 3.29 30.65
C LYS A 384 -4.01 2.38 31.65
N THR A 385 -4.52 1.17 31.84
CA THR A 385 -3.96 0.19 32.77
C THR A 385 -2.76 -0.53 32.17
N PRO A 386 -1.73 -0.88 32.96
CA PRO A 386 -0.56 -1.62 32.46
C PRO A 386 -0.92 -2.96 31.80
N LEU A 387 -1.77 -3.77 32.45
CA LEU A 387 -2.25 -5.03 31.89
C LEU A 387 -3.10 -4.78 30.64
N GLY A 388 -3.95 -3.75 30.65
CA GLY A 388 -4.72 -3.36 29.47
C GLY A 388 -3.83 -3.08 28.26
N ARG A 389 -2.69 -2.39 28.45
CA ARG A 389 -1.71 -2.11 27.39
C ARG A 389 -1.08 -3.39 26.82
N ILE A 390 -0.79 -4.38 27.65
CA ILE A 390 -0.28 -5.69 27.20
C ILE A 390 -1.34 -6.43 26.39
N LEU A 391 -2.56 -6.53 26.91
CA LEU A 391 -3.65 -7.23 26.22
C LEU A 391 -3.96 -6.58 24.87
N TYR A 392 -4.00 -5.24 24.85
CA TYR A 392 -4.22 -4.48 23.63
C TYR A 392 -3.07 -4.63 22.63
N GLY A 393 -1.81 -4.46 23.05
CA GLY A 393 -0.68 -4.61 22.14
C GLY A 393 -0.61 -6.03 21.58
N PHE A 394 -0.70 -7.06 22.42
CA PHE A 394 -0.77 -8.45 21.96
C PHE A 394 -1.89 -8.67 20.93
N SER A 395 -3.08 -8.13 21.21
CA SER A 395 -4.22 -8.19 20.28
C SER A 395 -3.93 -7.45 18.96
N VAL A 396 -3.26 -6.29 18.99
CA VAL A 396 -2.82 -5.58 17.77
C VAL A 396 -1.95 -6.50 16.92
N GLY A 397 -0.91 -7.13 17.50
CA GLY A 397 -0.03 -8.04 16.76
C GLY A 397 -0.77 -9.22 16.14
N VAL A 398 -1.64 -9.87 16.92
CA VAL A 398 -2.45 -11.00 16.44
C VAL A 398 -3.41 -10.56 15.31
N LEU A 399 -4.13 -9.45 15.52
CA LEU A 399 -5.13 -8.95 14.56
C LEU A 399 -4.49 -8.41 13.29
N MET A 400 -3.30 -7.81 13.37
CA MET A 400 -2.55 -7.39 12.18
C MET A 400 -2.33 -8.60 11.26
N ARG A 401 -1.80 -9.71 11.80
CA ARG A 401 -1.56 -10.92 11.00
C ARG A 401 -2.86 -11.60 10.56
N ALA A 402 -3.85 -11.71 11.44
CA ALA A 402 -5.14 -12.32 11.10
C ALA A 402 -5.84 -11.55 9.97
N CYS A 403 -5.89 -10.22 10.04
CA CYS A 403 -6.41 -9.38 8.97
C CYS A 403 -5.57 -9.51 7.71
N GLY A 404 -4.25 -9.39 7.80
CA GLY A 404 -3.35 -9.53 6.65
C GLY A 404 -3.56 -10.85 5.92
N SER A 405 -3.59 -11.97 6.64
CA SER A 405 -3.82 -13.30 6.05
C SER A 405 -5.21 -13.44 5.43
N THR A 406 -6.23 -12.83 6.03
CA THR A 406 -7.60 -12.86 5.50
C THR A 406 -7.67 -12.06 4.21
N LEU A 407 -7.07 -10.87 4.18
CA LEU A 407 -7.05 -10.03 2.99
C LEU A 407 -6.22 -10.66 1.88
N GLU A 408 -5.08 -11.26 2.20
CA GLU A 408 -4.25 -12.03 1.26
C GLU A 408 -5.07 -13.17 0.63
N HIS A 409 -5.83 -13.90 1.45
CA HIS A 409 -6.65 -15.00 0.95
C HIS A 409 -7.83 -14.55 0.09
N VAL A 410 -8.46 -13.41 0.42
CA VAL A 410 -9.68 -12.94 -0.26
C VAL A 410 -9.38 -12.04 -1.47
N PHE A 411 -8.35 -11.22 -1.37
CA PHE A 411 -8.03 -10.15 -2.33
C PHE A 411 -6.62 -10.27 -2.93
N ASP A 412 -5.80 -11.24 -2.54
CA ASP A 412 -4.38 -11.38 -2.94
C ASP A 412 -3.50 -10.19 -2.48
N HIS A 413 -3.96 -9.44 -1.47
CA HIS A 413 -3.27 -8.25 -0.95
C HIS A 413 -3.36 -8.23 0.58
N ASP A 414 -2.25 -8.01 1.29
CA ASP A 414 -2.22 -8.01 2.77
C ASP A 414 -2.04 -6.62 3.39
N PHE A 415 -1.68 -5.62 2.59
CA PHE A 415 -1.17 -4.32 3.01
C PHE A 415 -2.00 -3.63 4.10
N TYR A 416 -3.33 -3.59 3.94
CA TYR A 416 -4.22 -2.90 4.87
C TYR A 416 -4.39 -3.65 6.20
N GLY A 417 -3.98 -4.91 6.27
CA GLY A 417 -4.07 -5.74 7.48
C GLY A 417 -3.39 -5.12 8.68
N LYS A 418 -2.23 -4.46 8.47
CA LYS A 418 -1.48 -3.77 9.52
C LYS A 418 -2.27 -2.62 10.18
N VAL A 419 -3.05 -1.88 9.40
CA VAL A 419 -3.87 -0.76 9.91
C VAL A 419 -5.18 -1.26 10.51
N LEU A 420 -5.85 -2.21 9.83
CA LEU A 420 -7.10 -2.80 10.31
C LEU A 420 -6.93 -3.49 11.67
N GLY A 421 -5.78 -4.12 11.92
CA GLY A 421 -5.48 -4.71 13.22
C GLY A 421 -5.58 -3.72 14.38
N VAL A 422 -5.05 -2.50 14.20
CA VAL A 422 -5.15 -1.42 15.20
C VAL A 422 -6.60 -0.98 15.41
N LEU A 423 -7.36 -0.81 14.32
CA LEU A 423 -8.76 -0.40 14.40
C LEU A 423 -9.62 -1.40 15.16
N LEU A 424 -9.48 -2.68 14.84
CA LEU A 424 -10.21 -3.74 15.53
C LEU A 424 -9.80 -3.79 17.01
N ALA A 425 -8.51 -3.69 17.32
CA ALA A 425 -8.04 -3.66 18.71
C ALA A 425 -8.58 -2.45 19.50
N ASN A 426 -8.71 -1.27 18.87
CA ASN A 426 -9.27 -0.08 19.52
C ASN A 426 -10.71 -0.29 20.03
N CYS A 427 -11.53 -1.09 19.32
CA CYS A 427 -12.89 -1.43 19.75
C CYS A 427 -12.93 -2.17 21.11
N PHE A 428 -11.87 -2.90 21.45
CA PHE A 428 -11.76 -3.71 22.67
C PHE A 428 -11.07 -3.00 23.84
N VAL A 429 -10.55 -1.78 23.64
CA VAL A 429 -9.86 -1.01 24.70
C VAL A 429 -10.64 -0.89 26.01
N PRO A 430 -11.96 -0.61 26.02
CA PRO A 430 -12.73 -0.56 27.27
C PRO A 430 -12.74 -1.88 28.04
N TRP A 431 -12.73 -3.01 27.32
CA TRP A 431 -12.68 -4.34 27.91
C TRP A 431 -11.31 -4.62 28.51
N PHE A 432 -10.24 -4.28 27.78
CA PHE A 432 -8.87 -4.41 28.28
C PHE A 432 -8.62 -3.58 29.54
N ASP A 433 -9.10 -2.35 29.59
CA ASP A 433 -8.99 -1.50 30.79
C ASP A 433 -9.84 -2.03 31.95
N MET A 434 -11.03 -2.58 31.68
CA MET A 434 -11.84 -3.22 32.72
C MET A 434 -11.13 -4.43 33.32
N ILE A 435 -10.51 -5.28 32.51
CA ILE A 435 -9.72 -6.43 32.97
C ILE A 435 -8.51 -5.93 33.77
N GLY A 436 -7.77 -4.96 33.24
CA GLY A 436 -6.60 -4.39 33.91
C GLY A 436 -6.91 -3.72 35.24
N ALA A 437 -8.08 -3.09 35.38
CA ALA A 437 -8.50 -2.47 36.65
C ALA A 437 -8.83 -3.49 37.74
N ARG A 438 -9.23 -4.72 37.37
CA ARG A 438 -9.56 -5.82 38.30
C ARG A 438 -8.31 -6.54 38.81
N VAL A 439 -7.25 -6.60 38.01
CA VAL A 439 -6.02 -7.31 38.35
C VAL A 439 -5.00 -6.35 38.96
N LYS A 440 -4.98 -6.27 40.30
CA LYS A 440 -4.03 -5.41 41.04
C LYS A 440 -2.83 -6.17 41.61
N ARG A 441 -2.96 -7.47 41.88
CA ARG A 441 -1.88 -8.31 42.43
C ARG A 441 -1.02 -8.87 41.28
N GLY A 442 0.30 -8.92 41.49
CA GLY A 442 1.25 -9.55 40.54
C GLY A 442 1.69 -8.71 39.35
N VAL A 443 1.12 -7.52 39.14
CA VAL A 443 1.42 -6.64 37.99
C VAL A 443 2.32 -5.44 38.34
N TYR A 444 2.95 -5.45 39.52
CA TYR A 444 3.73 -4.31 40.03
C TYR A 444 4.94 -3.94 39.17
N LEU A 445 5.53 -4.93 38.47
CA LEU A 445 6.64 -4.71 37.55
C LEU A 445 6.19 -3.95 36.31
N LEU A 446 4.91 -4.04 35.92
CA LEU A 446 4.36 -3.37 34.74
C LEU A 446 4.02 -1.89 34.98
N ASP A 447 4.20 -1.41 36.21
CA ASP A 447 3.89 -0.04 36.59
C ASP A 447 4.72 0.98 35.78
N ALA A 448 4.14 2.16 35.55
CA ALA A 448 4.78 3.26 34.83
C ALA A 448 6.12 3.71 35.45
N ARG A 449 6.35 3.49 36.75
CA ARG A 449 7.65 3.76 37.40
C ARG A 449 8.81 2.96 36.81
N PHE A 450 8.54 1.76 36.28
CA PHE A 450 9.54 0.91 35.62
C PHE A 450 9.60 1.14 34.12
N ASN A 451 8.88 2.13 33.59
CA ASN A 451 8.86 2.43 32.16
C ASN A 451 10.25 2.61 31.53
N PRO A 452 11.23 3.30 32.17
CA PRO A 452 12.59 3.36 31.61
C PRO A 452 13.23 1.98 31.43
N ALA A 453 13.03 1.05 32.37
CA ALA A 453 13.54 -0.32 32.25
C ALA A 453 12.81 -1.10 31.15
N HIS A 454 11.48 -0.94 31.03
CA HIS A 454 10.73 -1.52 29.93
C HIS A 454 11.20 -1.00 28.57
N VAL A 455 11.44 0.31 28.45
CA VAL A 455 11.97 0.94 27.24
C VAL A 455 13.36 0.42 26.92
N ALA A 456 14.25 0.31 27.91
CA ALA A 456 15.59 -0.22 27.70
C ALA A 456 15.57 -1.69 27.19
N LEU A 457 14.76 -2.55 27.82
CA LEU A 457 14.63 -3.96 27.42
C LEU A 457 14.01 -4.09 26.01
N TRP A 458 12.91 -3.37 25.75
CA TRP A 458 12.25 -3.33 24.46
C TRP A 458 13.19 -2.84 23.34
N PHE A 459 13.90 -1.74 23.59
CA PHE A 459 14.81 -1.16 22.63
C PHE A 459 16.00 -2.08 22.36
N ALA A 460 16.58 -2.70 23.40
CA ALA A 460 17.65 -3.68 23.24
C ALA A 460 17.19 -4.86 22.37
N PHE A 461 15.98 -5.37 22.58
CA PHE A 461 15.39 -6.43 21.75
C PHE A 461 15.25 -6.00 20.28
N MET A 462 14.68 -4.82 20.02
CA MET A 462 14.50 -4.32 18.65
C MET A 462 15.83 -4.02 17.96
N ALA A 463 16.78 -3.41 18.67
CA ALA A 463 18.12 -3.12 18.14
C ALA A 463 18.89 -4.41 17.81
N TRP A 464 18.76 -5.44 18.66
CA TRP A 464 19.28 -6.77 18.37
C TRP A 464 18.65 -7.38 17.12
N GLY A 465 17.33 -7.33 17.00
CA GLY A 465 16.61 -7.86 15.84
C GLY A 465 16.98 -7.16 14.52
N VAL A 466 17.00 -5.83 14.49
CA VAL A 466 17.33 -5.06 13.28
C VAL A 466 18.80 -5.22 12.90
N GLY A 467 19.71 -5.01 13.85
CA GLY A 467 21.15 -4.92 13.58
C GLY A 467 21.90 -6.25 13.60
N PHE A 468 21.60 -7.14 14.55
CA PHE A 468 22.39 -8.36 14.80
C PHE A 468 21.78 -9.62 14.21
N ALA A 469 20.44 -9.73 14.17
CA ALA A 469 19.77 -10.91 13.62
C ALA A 469 19.66 -10.90 12.09
N GLY A 470 20.25 -9.91 11.41
CA GLY A 470 20.32 -9.84 9.94
C GLY A 470 18.98 -9.52 9.25
N ASN A 471 17.93 -9.13 9.98
CA ASN A 471 16.62 -8.82 9.39
C ASN A 471 16.70 -7.71 8.34
N LYS A 472 17.55 -6.70 8.56
CA LYS A 472 17.79 -5.64 7.58
C LYS A 472 18.38 -6.18 6.27
N ALA A 473 19.36 -7.08 6.38
CA ALA A 473 19.90 -7.79 5.21
C ALA A 473 18.82 -8.64 4.53
N GLN A 474 17.92 -9.26 5.30
CA GLN A 474 16.84 -10.07 4.76
C GLN A 474 15.80 -9.25 3.98
N ASP A 475 15.44 -8.07 4.49
CA ASP A 475 14.53 -7.14 3.84
C ASP A 475 15.06 -6.70 2.46
N LEU A 476 16.38 -6.53 2.30
CA LEU A 476 16.97 -6.25 0.99
C LEU A 476 17.07 -7.49 0.09
N THR A 477 17.51 -8.63 0.63
CA THR A 477 17.97 -9.78 -0.18
C THR A 477 16.91 -10.84 -0.48
N TRP A 478 15.90 -10.99 0.38
CA TRP A 478 14.90 -12.06 0.26
C TRP A 478 13.48 -11.55 -0.02
N CYS A 479 13.19 -10.28 0.27
CA CYS A 479 11.90 -9.68 -0.02
C CYS A 479 11.80 -9.25 -1.50
N THR A 480 11.04 -10.00 -2.29
CA THR A 480 10.85 -9.72 -3.73
C THR A 480 10.18 -8.36 -3.97
N GLY A 481 9.17 -8.00 -3.18
CA GLY A 481 8.50 -6.69 -3.28
C GLY A 481 9.43 -5.52 -2.93
N CYS A 482 10.32 -5.71 -1.96
CA CYS A 482 11.31 -4.72 -1.55
C CYS A 482 12.35 -4.49 -2.65
N GLN A 483 12.88 -5.57 -3.26
CA GLN A 483 13.79 -5.45 -4.40
C GLN A 483 13.10 -4.78 -5.59
N GLY A 484 11.87 -5.19 -5.92
CA GLY A 484 11.06 -4.57 -6.96
C GLY A 484 10.94 -3.07 -6.74
N ALA A 485 10.53 -2.64 -5.55
CA ALA A 485 10.43 -1.23 -5.21
C ALA A 485 11.76 -0.48 -5.38
N HIS A 486 12.89 -1.09 -5.03
CA HIS A 486 14.20 -0.46 -5.24
C HIS A 486 14.53 -0.25 -6.72
N HIS A 487 14.27 -1.26 -7.56
CA HIS A 487 14.46 -1.20 -9.01
C HIS A 487 13.54 -0.18 -9.66
N ASP A 488 12.25 -0.25 -9.36
CA ASP A 488 11.22 0.61 -9.95
C ASP A 488 11.46 2.09 -9.63
N ASN A 489 12.03 2.37 -8.46
CA ASN A 489 12.33 3.73 -8.02
C ASN A 489 13.76 4.19 -8.31
N ALA A 490 14.60 3.34 -8.91
CA ALA A 490 16.02 3.63 -9.15
C ALA A 490 16.67 4.23 -7.89
N THR A 491 16.53 3.50 -6.78
CA THR A 491 16.80 4.03 -5.44
C THR A 491 18.26 4.47 -5.30
N ARG A 492 18.46 5.65 -4.72
CA ARG A 492 19.80 6.20 -4.49
C ARG A 492 20.67 5.25 -3.68
N PHE A 493 21.96 5.22 -3.98
CA PHE A 493 22.95 4.43 -3.24
C PHE A 493 22.80 2.91 -3.34
N ILE A 494 21.92 2.42 -4.22
CA ILE A 494 21.83 1.01 -4.58
C ILE A 494 22.72 0.73 -5.79
N HIS A 495 23.50 -0.34 -5.68
CA HIS A 495 24.18 -1.02 -6.78
C HIS A 495 23.26 -2.10 -7.33
N PHE A 496 22.85 -1.91 -8.58
CA PHE A 496 22.01 -2.85 -9.31
C PHE A 496 22.88 -3.81 -10.12
N ALA A 497 22.87 -5.09 -9.76
CA ALA A 497 23.52 -6.15 -10.53
C ALA A 497 22.75 -6.47 -11.82
N GLU A 498 23.43 -7.04 -12.81
CA GLU A 498 22.85 -7.41 -14.12
C GLU A 498 21.68 -8.40 -13.99
N ASP A 499 21.76 -9.32 -13.03
CA ASP A 499 20.74 -10.33 -12.74
C ASP A 499 19.52 -9.77 -11.98
N ARG A 500 19.50 -8.44 -11.74
CA ARG A 500 18.50 -7.71 -10.95
C ARG A 500 18.37 -8.17 -9.50
N LYS A 501 19.29 -8.97 -8.95
CA LYS A 501 19.24 -9.33 -7.53
C LYS A 501 20.04 -8.32 -6.71
N LEU A 502 19.44 -7.82 -5.64
CA LEU A 502 20.14 -6.95 -4.69
C LEU A 502 20.85 -7.81 -3.64
N ARG A 503 22.16 -7.60 -3.49
CA ARG A 503 23.02 -8.37 -2.58
C ARG A 503 23.69 -7.45 -1.58
N CYS A 504 23.87 -7.92 -0.35
CA CYS A 504 24.47 -7.13 0.73
C CYS A 504 25.95 -6.81 0.52
N GLN A 505 26.69 -7.69 -0.17
CA GLN A 505 28.11 -7.46 -0.49
C GLN A 505 28.30 -6.16 -1.30
N ASP A 506 27.34 -5.85 -2.18
CA ASP A 506 27.36 -4.67 -3.06
C ASP A 506 26.64 -3.48 -2.41
N ASN A 507 25.73 -3.73 -1.46
CA ASN A 507 24.82 -2.73 -0.89
C ASN A 507 24.97 -2.63 0.64
N ALA A 508 26.20 -2.46 1.12
CA ALA A 508 26.52 -2.45 2.54
C ALA A 508 25.71 -1.43 3.37
N LEU A 509 25.40 -0.24 2.82
CA LEU A 509 24.60 0.79 3.49
C LEU A 509 23.21 0.28 3.90
N TYR A 510 22.64 -0.62 3.10
CA TYR A 510 21.29 -1.16 3.28
C TYR A 510 21.27 -2.47 4.09
N CYS A 511 22.42 -3.07 4.38
CA CYS A 511 22.49 -4.32 5.14
C CYS A 511 23.19 -4.20 6.49
N ASN A 512 24.13 -3.26 6.62
CA ASN A 512 24.86 -3.07 7.86
C ASN A 512 24.00 -2.35 8.91
N GLY A 513 24.42 -2.51 10.16
CA GLY A 513 23.84 -1.79 11.30
C GLY A 513 23.83 -0.27 11.08
N PHE A 514 22.91 0.38 11.78
CA PHE A 514 22.65 1.81 11.67
C PHE A 514 23.91 2.69 11.73
N SER A 515 24.11 3.51 10.68
CA SER A 515 25.21 4.49 10.65
C SER A 515 24.85 5.72 9.82
N PHE A 516 24.49 6.82 10.51
CA PHE A 516 24.34 8.12 9.86
C PHE A 516 25.65 8.62 9.23
N ALA A 517 26.81 8.24 9.77
CA ALA A 517 28.10 8.64 9.22
C ALA A 517 28.31 8.01 7.83
N ALA A 518 27.97 6.73 7.66
CA ALA A 518 28.06 6.06 6.36
C ALA A 518 27.05 6.64 5.36
N GLU A 519 25.82 6.90 5.80
CA GLU A 519 24.79 7.53 4.96
C GLU A 519 25.21 8.94 4.53
N TRP A 520 25.73 9.76 5.45
CA TRP A 520 26.23 11.11 5.18
C TRP A 520 27.41 11.11 4.20
N GLN A 521 28.34 10.15 4.34
CA GLN A 521 29.45 9.98 3.39
C GLN A 521 28.92 9.71 1.98
N CYS A 522 27.91 8.83 1.82
CA CYS A 522 27.29 8.60 0.51
C CYS A 522 26.65 9.86 -0.08
N TRP A 523 26.01 10.70 0.74
CA TRP A 523 25.46 11.97 0.29
C TRP A 523 26.53 12.99 -0.11
N ARG A 524 27.61 13.07 0.66
CA ARG A 524 28.74 13.97 0.37
C ARG A 524 29.50 13.54 -0.90
N ASP A 525 29.68 12.25 -1.09
CA ASP A 525 30.50 11.67 -2.15
C ASP A 525 29.66 11.33 -3.41
N GLN A 526 28.44 11.89 -3.54
CA GLN A 526 27.59 11.69 -4.73
C GLN A 526 28.31 12.18 -5.99
N GLY A 527 28.49 11.28 -6.96
CA GLY A 527 29.10 11.61 -8.26
C GLY A 527 30.64 11.67 -8.23
N ALA A 528 31.28 11.37 -7.11
CA ALA A 528 32.74 11.22 -7.05
C ALA A 528 33.17 9.88 -7.64
N GLU A 529 34.22 9.88 -8.47
CA GLU A 529 34.85 8.65 -8.95
C GLU A 529 35.38 7.82 -7.78
N GLY A 530 35.04 6.52 -7.74
CA GLY A 530 35.43 5.61 -6.67
C GLY A 530 34.53 5.63 -5.42
N SER A 531 33.37 6.29 -5.45
CA SER A 531 32.39 6.19 -4.36
C SER A 531 31.99 4.74 -4.11
N ARG A 532 32.00 4.33 -2.84
CA ARG A 532 31.55 2.98 -2.43
C ARG A 532 30.04 2.83 -2.53
N CYS A 533 29.30 3.93 -2.65
CA CYS A 533 27.85 3.95 -2.65
C CYS A 533 27.30 3.83 -4.08
N GLY A 534 26.17 3.16 -4.25
CA GLY A 534 25.58 2.95 -5.56
C GLY A 534 25.16 4.24 -6.26
N SER A 535 25.20 4.25 -7.59
CA SER A 535 24.72 5.41 -8.37
C SER A 535 23.18 5.51 -8.36
N GLY A 536 22.49 4.44 -7.97
CA GLY A 536 21.04 4.34 -8.09
C GLY A 536 20.54 4.26 -9.54
N GLN A 537 21.43 4.07 -10.52
CA GLN A 537 21.04 3.81 -11.90
C GLN A 537 21.21 2.33 -12.23
N PRO A 538 20.20 1.67 -12.83
CA PRO A 538 20.38 0.33 -13.37
C PRO A 538 21.51 0.36 -14.40
N GLN A 539 22.48 -0.56 -14.31
CA GLN A 539 23.53 -0.63 -15.32
C GLN A 539 22.89 -0.84 -16.70
N PRO A 540 23.32 -0.10 -17.74
CA PRO A 540 22.88 -0.36 -19.09
C PRO A 540 23.30 -1.79 -19.46
N ARG A 541 22.36 -2.60 -19.94
CA ARG A 541 22.69 -3.94 -20.46
C ARG A 541 23.84 -3.78 -21.47
N GLY A 542 24.96 -4.45 -21.21
CA GLY A 542 25.98 -4.67 -22.23
C GLY A 542 25.29 -5.23 -23.47
N ARG A 543 25.54 -4.59 -24.62
CA ARG A 543 25.02 -5.03 -25.91
C ARG A 543 25.58 -6.38 -26.31
#